data_AF-A0A8J6XLH7-F1
#
_entry.id   AF-A0A8J6XLH7-F1
#
_cell.length_a   1.000
_cell.length_b   1.000
_cell.length_c   1.000
_cell.angle_alpha   90.00
_cell.angle_beta   90.00
_cell.angle_gamma   90.00
#
_symmetry.space_group_name_H-M   'P 1'
#
loop_
_entity.id
_entity.type
_entity.pdbx_description
1 polymer ?
#
loop_
_entity_poly.entity_id
_entity_poly.type
_entity_poly.pdbx_seq_one_letter_code
_entity_poly.pdbx_strand_id
1 'polypeptide(L)'
;MAAKRDTSKDGFKNQLETMALTGFKPIWEFIQSNDALKKRVNKTLINNAISKIPTRPYPFSTKSPYTSWESLIDRGYSGLHLPPLDWEPLTDKNYIGVNLSPTDQFEKNLPPIQDLKVLYKKTGETKYSPKSTLMFPYFVQWFTDSFLRTDRNDPRKNTSNHHIDMCNVYGLNSAITDLLRSKQGGKLKSQFINGEEYPPFYFDENGQPKEEFKGLPLQLTKENVPKIESIPPEKRQKLFAMGVELERVNVQIGYVMLNVLCLREHNRICDLLAKNYPSWDDERLFQTARNVVMVEMLKIVLEDYINHITPYHFQFFTDPLAFVDEKWYRMNWMAVEFTLVYRWHSMLPDTLIHDGKQMHMRESMWNNDMIINKGLGAIFEESCSQPAAQLSLFNTPDFLIETEVASIHLGRTAKLRSYNDYREMCKYPRVTNFNQISSDENVQKELKRLYGHVDNIELYVGMYAEDLRPNSALPPLVGRLIGIDAFSQALTNPLLAENVFNPETFSPVGWEEIMNTKTLSQVLHRNIPQGKDYRVSFYREDWQPV
;
A
#
# COMPACT_ATOMS: atom_id res chain seq x y z
N MET A 1 -22.46 27.52 1.87
CA MET A 1 -21.01 27.29 1.94
C MET A 1 -20.78 26.26 3.03
N ALA A 2 -20.16 25.11 2.73
CA ALA A 2 -19.72 24.21 3.78
C ALA A 2 -18.76 24.97 4.73
N ALA A 3 -18.90 24.78 6.04
CA ALA A 3 -17.99 25.39 7.00
C ALA A 3 -16.56 24.92 6.71
N LYS A 4 -15.57 25.83 6.73
CA LYS A 4 -14.16 25.44 6.64
C LYS A 4 -13.68 24.98 8.02
N ARG A 5 -12.82 23.95 8.09
CA ARG A 5 -12.20 23.55 9.37
C ARG A 5 -11.25 24.64 9.88
N ASP A 6 -11.05 24.69 11.19
CA ASP A 6 -10.05 25.55 11.81
C ASP A 6 -8.63 25.05 11.50
N THR A 7 -7.84 25.85 10.77
CA THR A 7 -6.46 25.50 10.37
C THR A 7 -5.38 26.07 11.30
N SER A 8 -5.76 26.68 12.44
CA SER A 8 -4.83 27.28 13.40
C SER A 8 -3.80 26.29 13.97
N LYS A 9 -4.09 24.98 13.92
CA LYS A 9 -3.20 23.88 14.37
C LYS A 9 -2.54 23.11 13.23
N ASP A 10 -2.46 23.68 12.03
CA ASP A 10 -1.67 23.11 10.94
C ASP A 10 -0.17 23.45 11.08
N GLY A 11 0.13 24.56 11.77
CA GLY A 11 1.48 25.05 12.00
C GLY A 11 2.02 25.86 10.82
N PHE A 12 2.57 27.04 11.12
CA PHE A 12 3.01 28.01 10.12
C PHE A 12 4.01 27.42 9.10
N LYS A 13 5.01 26.66 9.57
CA LYS A 13 6.00 26.01 8.70
C LYS A 13 5.34 25.01 7.72
N ASN A 14 4.37 24.24 8.18
CA ASN A 14 3.69 23.26 7.33
C ASN A 14 2.74 23.92 6.33
N GLN A 15 2.10 25.04 6.70
CA GLN A 15 1.29 25.84 5.80
C GLN A 15 2.15 26.46 4.69
N LEU A 16 3.31 27.04 5.03
CA LEU A 16 4.27 27.54 4.05
C LEU A 16 4.82 26.44 3.15
N GLU A 17 5.21 25.28 3.71
CA GLU A 17 5.67 24.12 2.94
C GLU A 17 4.59 23.66 1.96
N THR A 18 3.34 23.58 2.41
CA THR A 18 2.21 23.20 1.54
C THR A 18 2.02 24.23 0.42
N MET A 19 1.95 25.52 0.74
CA MET A 19 1.81 26.60 -0.25
C MET A 19 2.93 26.59 -1.29
N ALA A 20 4.18 26.34 -0.87
CA ALA A 20 5.31 26.26 -1.78
C ALA A 20 5.21 25.06 -2.72
N LEU A 21 4.88 23.87 -2.20
CA LEU A 21 4.86 22.61 -2.96
C LEU A 21 3.63 22.46 -3.87
N THR A 22 2.51 23.10 -3.53
CA THR A 22 1.25 23.03 -4.29
C THR A 22 0.91 24.34 -5.02
N GLY A 23 1.77 25.36 -4.92
CA GLY A 23 1.63 26.63 -5.62
C GLY A 23 2.79 26.88 -6.58
N PHE A 24 2.76 28.02 -7.28
CA PHE A 24 3.86 28.46 -8.16
C PHE A 24 4.24 27.46 -9.27
N LYS A 25 3.24 26.82 -9.91
CA LYS A 25 3.44 25.82 -10.98
C LYS A 25 4.55 26.17 -12.00
N PRO A 26 4.66 27.40 -12.55
CA PRO A 26 5.74 27.72 -13.51
C PRO A 26 7.16 27.55 -12.95
N ILE A 27 7.37 27.76 -11.65
CA ILE A 27 8.67 27.55 -10.99
C ILE A 27 9.00 26.05 -10.96
N TRP A 28 8.02 25.21 -10.65
CA TRP A 28 8.20 23.77 -10.63
C TRP A 28 8.45 23.20 -12.02
N GLU A 29 7.76 23.70 -13.05
CA GLU A 29 8.01 23.35 -14.45
C GLU A 29 9.44 23.72 -14.87
N PHE A 30 9.91 24.93 -14.50
CA PHE A 30 11.29 25.34 -14.73
C PHE A 30 12.29 24.41 -14.02
N ILE A 31 12.09 24.10 -12.74
CA ILE A 31 12.94 23.17 -11.98
C ILE A 31 13.00 21.80 -12.67
N GLN A 32 11.86 21.25 -13.07
CA GLN A 32 11.78 19.93 -13.69
C GLN A 32 12.36 19.88 -15.11
N SER A 33 12.38 21.00 -15.83
CA SER A 33 13.00 21.10 -17.15
C SER A 33 14.53 21.02 -17.13
N ASN A 34 15.17 21.16 -15.96
CA ASN A 34 16.62 21.14 -15.79
C ASN A 34 17.09 19.92 -14.99
N ASP A 35 17.95 19.09 -15.60
CA ASP A 35 18.37 17.82 -15.01
C ASP A 35 19.14 17.93 -13.68
N ALA A 36 19.99 18.95 -13.54
CA ALA A 36 20.74 19.14 -12.30
C ALA A 36 19.84 19.65 -11.17
N LEU A 37 18.96 20.61 -11.48
CA LEU A 37 17.99 21.14 -10.52
C LEU A 37 16.99 20.07 -10.10
N LYS A 38 16.39 19.34 -11.05
CA LYS A 38 15.39 18.30 -10.74
C LYS A 38 15.97 17.22 -9.83
N LYS A 39 17.21 16.75 -10.06
CA LYS A 39 17.90 15.77 -9.19
C LYS A 39 18.14 16.32 -7.79
N ARG A 40 18.66 17.54 -7.68
CA ARG A 40 18.90 18.18 -6.39
C ARG A 40 17.60 18.37 -5.59
N VAL A 41 16.54 18.81 -6.26
CA VAL A 41 15.23 19.04 -5.64
C VAL A 41 14.58 17.71 -5.26
N ASN A 42 14.62 16.68 -6.12
CA ASN A 42 14.12 15.32 -5.81
C ASN A 42 14.73 14.81 -4.51
N LYS A 43 16.08 14.82 -4.43
CA LYS A 43 16.82 14.41 -3.24
C LYS A 43 16.43 15.22 -2.01
N THR A 44 16.34 16.54 -2.15
CA THR A 44 16.01 17.44 -1.04
C THR A 44 14.60 17.19 -0.51
N LEU A 45 13.60 17.03 -1.38
CA LEU A 45 12.21 16.79 -0.99
C LEU A 45 12.03 15.43 -0.30
N ILE A 46 12.67 14.38 -0.83
CA ILE A 46 12.64 13.03 -0.22
C ILE A 46 13.33 13.05 1.15
N ASN A 47 14.54 13.63 1.26
CA ASN A 47 15.23 13.77 2.54
C ASN A 47 14.41 14.56 3.56
N ASN A 48 13.76 15.64 3.12
CA ASN A 48 12.90 16.45 3.98
C ASN A 48 11.66 15.71 4.46
N ALA A 49 11.10 14.81 3.65
CA ALA A 49 9.96 13.99 4.03
C ALA A 49 10.36 12.93 5.07
N ILE A 50 11.44 12.20 4.83
CA ILE A 50 11.92 11.13 5.72
C ILE A 50 12.41 11.70 7.06
N SER A 51 13.14 12.81 7.04
CA SER A 51 13.74 13.41 8.24
C SER A 51 12.75 14.16 9.13
N LYS A 52 11.43 14.02 8.90
CA LYS A 52 10.40 14.58 9.80
C LYS A 52 10.41 13.88 11.15
N ILE A 53 10.84 12.62 11.21
CA ILE A 53 10.97 11.84 12.44
C ILE A 53 12.39 11.28 12.56
N PRO A 54 12.83 10.84 13.76
CA PRO A 54 14.09 10.11 13.91
C PRO A 54 14.14 8.91 12.97
N THR A 55 15.30 8.65 12.37
CA THR A 55 15.45 7.64 11.32
C THR A 55 15.79 6.27 11.93
N ARG A 56 15.50 5.19 11.20
CA ARG A 56 15.85 3.81 11.60
C ARG A 56 17.34 3.64 11.97
N PRO A 57 17.68 2.65 12.82
CA PRO A 57 16.79 1.68 13.47
C PRO A 57 15.92 2.31 14.57
N TYR A 58 14.64 1.93 14.62
CA TYR A 58 13.76 2.35 15.72
C TYR A 58 14.05 1.50 16.97
N PRO A 59 13.97 2.09 18.17
CA PRO A 59 14.28 1.38 19.42
C PRO A 59 13.14 0.45 19.89
N PHE A 60 11.95 0.56 19.31
CA PHE A 60 10.74 -0.12 19.78
C PHE A 60 10.16 -1.07 18.73
N SER A 61 9.59 -2.16 19.21
CA SER A 61 8.83 -3.13 18.41
C SER A 61 7.70 -3.70 19.26
N THR A 62 6.76 -4.40 18.63
CA THR A 62 5.66 -5.10 19.31
C THR A 62 6.12 -6.28 20.18
N LYS A 63 7.42 -6.60 20.21
CA LYS A 63 7.98 -7.69 21.00
C LYS A 63 8.05 -7.38 22.49
N SER A 64 8.42 -6.15 22.83
CA SER A 64 8.73 -5.74 24.21
C SER A 64 8.48 -4.24 24.38
N PRO A 65 8.05 -3.78 25.57
CA PRO A 65 7.85 -2.35 25.83
C PRO A 65 9.16 -1.54 25.84
N TYR A 66 10.31 -2.20 25.92
CA TYR A 66 11.64 -1.56 25.92
C TYR A 66 12.57 -2.24 24.91
N THR A 67 13.68 -1.56 24.60
CA THR A 67 14.72 -2.08 23.70
C THR A 67 15.47 -3.24 24.35
N SER A 68 15.43 -4.41 23.71
CA SER A 68 16.30 -5.57 24.00
C SER A 68 17.01 -6.01 22.72
N TRP A 69 18.01 -6.89 22.84
CA TRP A 69 18.65 -7.45 21.66
C TRP A 69 17.63 -8.15 20.76
N GLU A 70 16.77 -8.99 21.33
CA GLU A 70 15.73 -9.70 20.60
C GLU A 70 14.69 -8.76 19.98
N SER A 71 14.35 -7.64 20.65
CA SER A 71 13.40 -6.67 20.12
C SER A 71 13.94 -5.89 18.91
N LEU A 72 15.27 -5.91 18.68
CA LEU A 72 15.97 -5.24 17.58
C LEU A 72 16.28 -6.16 16.38
N ILE A 73 16.28 -7.48 16.56
CA ILE A 73 16.68 -8.43 15.51
C ILE A 73 15.58 -9.39 15.08
N ASP A 74 14.56 -9.64 15.90
CA ASP A 74 13.49 -10.59 15.59
C ASP A 74 12.47 -9.98 14.62
N ARG A 75 12.68 -10.25 13.33
CA ARG A 75 11.81 -9.82 12.22
C ARG A 75 10.42 -10.45 12.24
N GLY A 76 10.15 -11.41 13.12
CA GLY A 76 8.78 -11.88 13.36
C GLY A 76 7.87 -10.82 13.98
N TYR A 77 8.42 -9.71 14.48
CA TYR A 77 7.67 -8.61 15.13
C TYR A 77 7.76 -7.31 14.32
N SER A 78 6.75 -6.47 14.43
CA SER A 78 6.70 -5.17 13.75
C SER A 78 7.39 -4.09 14.59
N GLY A 79 8.04 -3.12 13.93
CA GLY A 79 8.57 -1.94 14.60
C GLY A 79 7.48 -1.00 15.12
N LEU A 80 7.86 -0.03 15.94
CA LEU A 80 7.01 1.07 16.39
C LEU A 80 7.76 2.40 16.24
N HIS A 81 7.08 3.45 15.79
CA HIS A 81 7.67 4.79 15.68
C HIS A 81 7.76 5.51 17.02
N LEU A 82 6.76 5.30 17.88
CA LEU A 82 6.70 5.81 19.24
C LEU A 82 6.81 4.67 20.25
N PRO A 83 7.28 4.91 21.48
CA PRO A 83 7.22 3.91 22.53
C PRO A 83 5.77 3.49 22.80
N PRO A 84 5.52 2.21 23.11
CA PRO A 84 4.18 1.75 23.47
C PRO A 84 3.73 2.38 24.80
N LEU A 85 2.42 2.32 25.10
CA LEU A 85 1.82 2.94 26.28
C LEU A 85 2.38 2.42 27.61
N ASP A 86 2.87 1.19 27.65
CA ASP A 86 3.47 0.53 28.80
C ASP A 86 5.01 0.68 28.88
N TRP A 87 5.60 1.54 28.06
CA TRP A 87 7.00 1.95 28.20
C TRP A 87 7.15 2.99 29.31
N GLU A 88 8.12 2.76 30.20
CA GLU A 88 8.48 3.68 31.28
C GLU A 88 9.89 4.27 31.05
N PRO A 89 10.04 5.61 31.08
CA PRO A 89 11.36 6.24 31.00
C PRO A 89 12.17 5.96 32.28
N LEU A 90 13.43 5.55 32.11
CA LEU A 90 14.36 5.36 33.23
C LEU A 90 15.06 6.65 33.68
N THR A 91 14.97 7.72 32.88
CA THR A 91 15.63 9.00 33.15
C THR A 91 14.77 10.14 32.61
N ASP A 92 14.92 11.33 33.17
CA ASP A 92 14.27 12.55 32.68
C ASP A 92 14.82 13.06 31.33
N LYS A 93 15.88 12.44 30.80
CA LYS A 93 16.44 12.80 29.49
C LYS A 93 15.57 12.27 28.36
N ASN A 94 15.16 13.16 27.45
CA ASN A 94 14.39 12.80 26.26
C ASN A 94 15.29 12.26 25.13
N TYR A 95 15.66 10.97 25.22
CA TYR A 95 16.43 10.29 24.17
C TYR A 95 15.60 9.94 22.92
N ILE A 96 14.25 10.00 23.01
CA ILE A 96 13.35 9.68 21.90
C ILE A 96 13.16 10.90 20.98
N GLY A 97 13.36 12.11 21.50
CA GLY A 97 13.28 13.36 20.74
C GLY A 97 11.86 13.83 20.42
N VAL A 98 10.88 13.37 21.21
CA VAL A 98 9.46 13.76 21.12
C VAL A 98 8.90 13.98 22.53
N ASN A 99 8.02 14.96 22.72
CA ASN A 99 7.32 15.10 23.99
C ASN A 99 6.11 14.18 23.96
N LEU A 100 6.11 13.19 24.83
CA LEU A 100 5.01 12.24 24.94
C LEU A 100 4.01 12.78 25.94
N SER A 101 2.73 12.65 25.60
CA SER A 101 1.67 12.86 26.58
C SER A 101 1.79 11.85 27.72
N PRO A 102 1.41 12.24 28.95
CA PRO A 102 1.17 11.27 30.01
C PRO A 102 0.22 10.17 29.53
N THR A 103 0.57 8.91 29.75
CA THR A 103 -0.27 7.75 29.41
C THR A 103 -1.29 7.45 30.48
N ASP A 104 -1.07 7.98 31.68
CA ASP A 104 -1.97 7.86 32.80
C ASP A 104 -3.33 8.35 32.35
N GLN A 105 -4.30 7.43 32.33
CA GLN A 105 -5.68 7.64 31.91
C GLN A 105 -5.97 7.55 30.40
N PHE A 106 -4.99 7.56 29.48
CA PHE A 106 -5.30 7.44 28.04
C PHE A 106 -6.09 6.15 27.74
N GLU A 107 -5.57 4.98 28.16
CA GLU A 107 -6.26 3.70 27.99
C GLU A 107 -7.61 3.65 28.71
N LYS A 108 -7.71 4.31 29.88
CA LYS A 108 -8.96 4.36 30.68
C LYS A 108 -10.04 5.21 30.01
N ASN A 109 -9.64 6.19 29.20
CA ASN A 109 -10.53 7.09 28.49
C ASN A 109 -10.95 6.55 27.11
N LEU A 110 -10.42 5.41 26.68
CA LEU A 110 -10.78 4.84 25.38
C LEU A 110 -12.21 4.27 25.42
N PRO A 111 -13.06 4.59 24.43
CA PRO A 111 -14.37 4.00 24.32
C PRO A 111 -14.26 2.49 24.03
N PRO A 112 -15.29 1.68 24.34
CA PRO A 112 -15.38 0.31 23.86
C PRO A 112 -15.24 0.25 22.33
N ILE A 113 -14.44 -0.70 21.80
CA ILE A 113 -14.18 -0.80 20.35
C ILE A 113 -15.49 -0.93 19.55
N GLN A 114 -16.48 -1.64 20.10
CA GLN A 114 -17.76 -1.85 19.42
C GLN A 114 -18.52 -0.54 19.18
N ASP A 115 -18.38 0.44 20.07
CA ASP A 115 -19.04 1.75 19.95
C ASP A 115 -18.41 2.59 18.83
N LEU A 116 -17.16 2.31 18.46
CA LEU A 116 -16.45 3.00 17.39
C LEU A 116 -16.92 2.57 15.99
N LYS A 117 -17.69 1.48 15.85
CA LYS A 117 -18.26 1.04 14.56
C LYS A 117 -19.04 2.16 13.86
N VAL A 118 -19.71 3.01 14.63
CA VAL A 118 -20.51 4.12 14.10
C VAL A 118 -19.67 5.10 13.28
N LEU A 119 -18.37 5.26 13.58
CA LEU A 119 -17.48 6.19 12.87
C LEU A 119 -17.17 5.75 11.43
N TYR A 120 -17.40 4.48 11.10
CA TYR A 120 -17.08 3.93 9.78
C TYR A 120 -18.32 3.65 8.95
N LYS A 121 -19.46 3.42 9.62
CA LYS A 121 -20.75 3.23 8.94
C LYS A 121 -21.07 4.45 8.08
N LYS A 122 -21.44 4.19 6.84
CA LYS A 122 -21.75 5.25 5.89
C LYS A 122 -22.98 6.06 6.34
N THR A 123 -22.90 7.38 6.20
CA THR A 123 -24.02 8.29 6.45
C THR A 123 -24.45 8.90 5.11
N GLY A 124 -25.43 8.28 4.45
CA GLY A 124 -25.90 8.70 3.12
C GLY A 124 -25.13 8.05 1.96
N GLU A 125 -24.94 8.81 0.88
CA GLU A 125 -24.27 8.33 -0.33
C GLU A 125 -22.75 8.21 -0.17
N THR A 126 -22.11 7.44 -1.06
CA THR A 126 -20.65 7.32 -1.09
C THR A 126 -20.01 8.68 -1.39
N LYS A 127 -19.11 9.12 -0.51
CA LYS A 127 -18.25 10.28 -0.77
C LYS A 127 -17.15 9.84 -1.73
N TYR A 128 -17.22 10.24 -2.99
CA TYR A 128 -16.24 9.87 -4.01
C TYR A 128 -14.98 10.74 -3.95
N SER A 129 -13.84 10.15 -4.30
CA SER A 129 -12.60 10.90 -4.48
C SER A 129 -12.74 11.84 -5.68
N PRO A 130 -12.35 13.13 -5.54
CA PRO A 130 -12.29 14.04 -6.68
C PRO A 130 -11.11 13.73 -7.62
N LYS A 131 -10.13 12.94 -7.16
CA LYS A 131 -8.86 12.70 -7.87
C LYS A 131 -8.74 11.28 -8.41
N SER A 132 -9.13 10.28 -7.62
CA SER A 132 -8.72 8.88 -7.82
C SER A 132 -9.76 8.03 -8.54
N THR A 133 -9.31 7.18 -9.45
CA THR A 133 -10.08 6.06 -10.02
C THR A 133 -10.06 4.85 -9.09
N LEU A 134 -10.92 3.86 -9.34
CA LEU A 134 -10.96 2.60 -8.58
C LEU A 134 -9.67 1.77 -8.75
N MET A 135 -8.90 1.99 -9.82
CA MET A 135 -7.58 1.38 -10.00
C MET A 135 -6.59 1.78 -8.88
N PHE A 136 -6.73 2.98 -8.30
CA PHE A 136 -5.83 3.45 -7.25
C PHE A 136 -5.86 2.59 -5.97
N PRO A 137 -7.01 2.39 -5.28
CA PRO A 137 -7.05 1.50 -4.12
C PRO A 137 -6.77 0.03 -4.47
N TYR A 138 -7.08 -0.42 -5.70
CA TYR A 138 -6.70 -1.75 -6.17
C TYR A 138 -5.19 -1.96 -6.25
N PHE A 139 -4.46 -1.01 -6.83
CA PHE A 139 -3.01 -1.04 -6.88
C PHE A 139 -2.40 -1.04 -5.48
N VAL A 140 -2.92 -0.18 -4.60
CA VAL A 140 -2.44 -0.09 -3.22
C VAL A 140 -2.61 -1.40 -2.49
N GLN A 141 -3.82 -1.98 -2.51
CA GLN A 141 -4.09 -3.25 -1.84
C GLN A 141 -3.14 -4.33 -2.33
N TRP A 142 -3.00 -4.49 -3.65
CA TRP A 142 -2.10 -5.48 -4.25
C TRP A 142 -0.64 -5.27 -3.82
N PHE A 143 -0.15 -4.03 -3.89
CA PHE A 143 1.23 -3.70 -3.55
C PHE A 143 1.52 -3.93 -2.07
N THR A 144 0.70 -3.39 -1.17
CA THR A 144 0.99 -3.42 0.27
C THR A 144 0.78 -4.80 0.88
N ASP A 145 -0.15 -5.60 0.36
CA ASP A 145 -0.35 -6.98 0.84
C ASP A 145 0.86 -7.88 0.59
N SER A 146 1.82 -7.47 -0.25
CA SER A 146 3.08 -8.19 -0.42
C SER A 146 4.03 -8.08 0.78
N PHE A 147 3.87 -7.08 1.66
CA PHE A 147 4.78 -6.86 2.80
C PHE A 147 4.11 -6.41 4.11
N LEU A 148 2.84 -5.98 4.13
CA LEU A 148 2.08 -5.65 5.34
C LEU A 148 1.25 -6.85 5.80
N ARG A 149 1.92 -7.85 6.36
CA ARG A 149 1.33 -9.16 6.66
C ARG A 149 1.29 -9.44 8.16
N THR A 150 0.42 -8.74 8.89
CA THR A 150 0.15 -9.05 10.31
C THR A 150 -0.28 -10.51 10.48
N ASP A 151 0.30 -11.19 11.46
CA ASP A 151 -0.09 -12.55 11.80
C ASP A 151 -1.50 -12.56 12.39
N ARG A 152 -2.32 -13.53 11.99
CA ARG A 152 -3.74 -13.59 12.36
C ARG A 152 -3.99 -14.20 13.74
N ASN A 153 -3.02 -14.94 14.26
CA ASN A 153 -3.10 -15.63 15.55
C ASN A 153 -2.42 -14.82 16.65
N ASP A 154 -1.33 -14.11 16.33
CA ASP A 154 -0.66 -13.18 17.24
C ASP A 154 -0.51 -11.80 16.56
N PRO A 155 -1.38 -10.81 16.86
CA PRO A 155 -1.34 -9.50 16.21
C PRO A 155 -0.07 -8.68 16.53
N ARG A 156 0.78 -9.14 17.45
CA ARG A 156 2.11 -8.57 17.68
C ARG A 156 3.10 -9.04 16.62
N LYS A 157 2.84 -10.17 15.96
CA LYS A 157 3.72 -10.76 14.95
C LYS A 157 3.30 -10.41 13.53
N ASN A 158 4.21 -10.67 12.61
CA ASN A 158 3.99 -10.55 11.18
C ASN A 158 4.66 -11.72 10.44
N THR A 159 4.18 -12.00 9.23
CA THR A 159 4.72 -13.04 8.34
C THR A 159 5.50 -12.45 7.16
N SER A 160 5.80 -11.15 7.21
CA SER A 160 6.60 -10.44 6.22
C SER A 160 8.09 -10.66 6.48
N ASN A 161 8.90 -10.61 5.42
CA ASN A 161 10.35 -10.48 5.55
C ASN A 161 10.78 -8.99 5.63
N HIS A 162 9.82 -8.07 5.69
CA HIS A 162 10.00 -6.61 5.66
C HIS A 162 10.64 -6.05 4.38
N HIS A 163 10.71 -6.84 3.31
CA HIS A 163 11.14 -6.39 1.99
C HIS A 163 9.95 -6.29 1.04
N ILE A 164 10.11 -5.44 0.02
CA ILE A 164 9.19 -5.39 -1.12
C ILE A 164 9.72 -6.43 -2.12
N ASP A 165 9.23 -7.66 -2.00
CA ASP A 165 9.77 -8.84 -2.70
C ASP A 165 8.81 -9.47 -3.73
N MET A 166 7.64 -8.84 -3.90
CA MET A 166 6.54 -9.32 -4.74
C MET A 166 6.12 -10.77 -4.43
N CYS A 167 6.09 -11.16 -3.14
CA CYS A 167 5.68 -12.51 -2.74
C CYS A 167 4.25 -12.89 -3.17
N ASN A 168 3.40 -11.90 -3.44
CA ASN A 168 2.07 -12.08 -4.04
C ASN A 168 2.11 -12.70 -5.45
N VAL A 169 3.16 -12.42 -6.22
CA VAL A 169 3.41 -13.02 -7.54
C VAL A 169 4.28 -14.27 -7.41
N TYR A 170 5.40 -14.17 -6.67
CA TYR A 170 6.47 -15.17 -6.73
C TYR A 170 6.42 -16.23 -5.62
N GLY A 171 5.62 -16.06 -4.58
CA GLY A 171 5.62 -16.98 -3.45
C GLY A 171 6.25 -16.42 -2.18
N LEU A 172 5.75 -16.87 -1.03
CA LEU A 172 6.26 -16.52 0.31
C LEU A 172 7.67 -17.02 0.60
N ASN A 173 8.08 -18.09 -0.06
CA ASN A 173 9.37 -18.73 0.11
C ASN A 173 9.71 -19.55 -1.14
N SER A 174 10.90 -20.14 -1.18
CA SER A 174 11.38 -20.94 -2.32
C SER A 174 10.47 -22.12 -2.63
N ALA A 175 9.94 -22.82 -1.62
CA ALA A 175 9.04 -23.96 -1.85
C ALA A 175 7.76 -23.52 -2.57
N ILE A 176 7.14 -22.42 -2.16
CA ILE A 176 5.97 -21.85 -2.86
C ILE A 176 6.35 -21.34 -4.26
N THR A 177 7.52 -20.71 -4.38
CA THR A 177 8.04 -20.24 -5.68
C THR A 177 8.16 -21.41 -6.66
N ASP A 178 8.66 -22.56 -6.20
CA ASP A 178 8.86 -23.74 -7.03
C ASP A 178 7.55 -24.36 -7.51
N LEU A 179 6.48 -24.33 -6.70
CA LEU A 179 5.14 -24.80 -7.11
C LEU A 179 4.56 -23.96 -8.27
N LEU A 180 4.91 -22.68 -8.34
CA LEU A 180 4.39 -21.72 -9.32
C LEU A 180 5.21 -21.65 -10.60
N ARG A 181 6.45 -22.15 -10.60
CA ARG A 181 7.35 -22.12 -11.77
C ARG A 181 7.02 -23.23 -12.75
N SER A 182 7.11 -22.92 -14.05
CA SER A 182 7.01 -23.94 -15.10
C SER A 182 8.24 -24.84 -15.13
N LYS A 183 9.38 -24.34 -14.61
CA LYS A 183 10.71 -24.95 -14.72
C LYS A 183 11.16 -25.10 -16.18
N GLN A 184 10.57 -24.30 -17.07
CA GLN A 184 10.91 -24.24 -18.48
C GLN A 184 10.98 -22.77 -18.93
N GLY A 185 12.15 -22.39 -19.46
CA GLY A 185 12.40 -21.06 -20.02
C GLY A 185 12.40 -19.94 -18.98
N GLY A 186 12.58 -20.26 -17.71
CA GLY A 186 12.53 -19.34 -16.58
C GLY A 186 11.12 -18.90 -16.19
N LYS A 187 10.07 -19.47 -16.78
CA LYS A 187 8.70 -18.94 -16.69
C LYS A 187 7.96 -19.34 -15.42
N LEU A 188 6.91 -18.57 -15.11
CA LEU A 188 5.82 -18.98 -14.24
C LEU A 188 4.85 -19.87 -15.03
N LYS A 189 4.21 -20.83 -14.35
CA LYS A 189 3.12 -21.63 -14.92
C LYS A 189 2.00 -20.69 -15.34
N SER A 190 1.40 -20.96 -16.49
CA SER A 190 0.27 -20.21 -17.02
C SER A 190 -0.64 -21.13 -17.83
N GLN A 191 -1.80 -20.60 -18.21
CA GLN A 191 -2.75 -21.24 -19.12
C GLN A 191 -3.37 -20.20 -20.03
N PHE A 192 -3.86 -20.64 -21.20
CA PHE A 192 -4.57 -19.76 -22.12
C PHE A 192 -6.08 -19.99 -22.03
N ILE A 193 -6.83 -18.91 -21.82
CA ILE A 193 -8.29 -18.89 -21.80
C ILE A 193 -8.74 -17.79 -22.75
N ASN A 194 -9.61 -18.10 -23.71
CA ASN A 194 -10.10 -17.12 -24.71
C ASN A 194 -8.98 -16.37 -25.46
N GLY A 195 -7.84 -17.03 -25.69
CA GLY A 195 -6.67 -16.45 -26.37
C GLY A 195 -5.78 -15.55 -25.50
N GLU A 196 -6.04 -15.48 -24.20
CA GLU A 196 -5.29 -14.65 -23.24
C GLU A 196 -4.59 -15.50 -22.17
N GLU A 197 -3.39 -15.10 -21.74
CA GLU A 197 -2.60 -15.82 -20.73
C GLU A 197 -3.05 -15.48 -19.30
N TYR A 198 -3.29 -16.50 -18.48
CA TYR A 198 -3.71 -16.38 -17.09
C TYR A 198 -2.90 -17.33 -16.19
N PRO A 199 -2.81 -17.09 -14.88
CA PRO A 199 -2.31 -18.09 -13.96
C PRO A 199 -3.19 -19.35 -14.00
N PRO A 200 -2.65 -20.53 -13.66
CA PRO A 200 -3.44 -21.75 -13.63
C PRO A 200 -4.56 -21.70 -12.59
N PHE A 201 -5.69 -22.33 -12.88
CA PHE A 201 -6.68 -22.62 -11.83
C PHE A 201 -6.09 -23.53 -10.75
N TYR A 202 -6.39 -23.22 -9.49
CA TYR A 202 -5.99 -24.03 -8.35
C TYR A 202 -6.74 -25.37 -8.28
N PHE A 203 -8.02 -25.38 -8.67
CA PHE A 203 -8.88 -26.56 -8.66
C PHE A 203 -8.94 -27.24 -10.02
N ASP A 204 -9.09 -28.57 -10.01
CA ASP A 204 -9.39 -29.40 -11.18
C ASP A 204 -10.89 -29.38 -11.52
N GLU A 205 -11.29 -30.01 -12.63
CA GLU A 205 -12.69 -30.06 -13.09
C GLU A 205 -13.69 -30.68 -12.09
N ASN A 206 -13.21 -31.43 -11.09
CA ASN A 206 -14.02 -32.05 -10.03
C ASN A 206 -14.08 -31.19 -8.76
N GLY A 207 -13.49 -29.99 -8.78
CA GLY A 207 -13.41 -29.09 -7.63
C GLY A 207 -12.41 -29.52 -6.56
N GLN A 208 -11.46 -30.39 -6.89
CA GLN A 208 -10.37 -30.80 -6.01
C GLN A 208 -9.13 -29.95 -6.24
N PRO A 209 -8.35 -29.61 -5.19
CA PRO A 209 -7.05 -28.97 -5.37
C PRO A 209 -6.16 -29.81 -6.28
N LYS A 210 -5.57 -29.20 -7.32
CA LYS A 210 -4.62 -29.91 -8.18
C LYS A 210 -3.39 -30.33 -7.39
N GLU A 211 -2.90 -31.54 -7.66
CA GLU A 211 -1.72 -32.12 -6.99
C GLU A 211 -0.51 -31.18 -7.01
N GLU A 212 -0.27 -30.52 -8.15
CA GLU A 212 0.86 -29.61 -8.34
C GLU A 212 0.80 -28.31 -7.50
N PHE A 213 -0.35 -27.99 -6.91
CA PHE A 213 -0.54 -26.83 -6.04
C PHE A 213 -0.79 -27.22 -4.58
N LYS A 214 -0.68 -28.51 -4.24
CA LYS A 214 -0.66 -28.95 -2.84
C LYS A 214 0.55 -28.33 -2.15
N GLY A 215 0.27 -27.49 -1.15
CA GLY A 215 1.29 -26.74 -0.41
C GLY A 215 1.18 -25.22 -0.57
N LEU A 216 0.42 -24.73 -1.55
CA LEU A 216 0.09 -23.30 -1.57
C LEU A 216 -0.67 -22.93 -0.29
N PRO A 217 -0.36 -21.77 0.31
CA PRO A 217 -0.94 -21.41 1.59
C PRO A 217 -2.44 -21.10 1.44
N LEU A 218 -3.22 -21.49 2.47
CA LEU A 218 -4.64 -21.20 2.58
C LEU A 218 -4.88 -20.37 3.84
N GLN A 219 -5.88 -19.49 3.79
CA GLN A 219 -6.33 -18.79 4.99
C GLN A 219 -7.18 -19.72 5.82
N LEU A 220 -6.92 -19.79 7.12
CA LEU A 220 -7.72 -20.59 8.04
C LEU A 220 -8.70 -19.70 8.82
N THR A 221 -9.85 -20.26 9.19
CA THR A 221 -10.76 -19.71 10.21
C THR A 221 -10.17 -19.93 11.61
N LYS A 222 -10.84 -19.42 12.65
CA LYS A 222 -10.43 -19.66 14.04
C LYS A 222 -10.54 -21.14 14.43
N GLU A 223 -11.45 -21.86 13.76
CA GLU A 223 -11.71 -23.29 13.89
C GLU A 223 -10.75 -24.13 13.03
N ASN A 224 -9.71 -23.50 12.46
CA ASN A 224 -8.70 -24.14 11.62
C ASN A 224 -9.26 -24.74 10.31
N VAL A 225 -10.37 -24.19 9.81
CA VAL A 225 -10.99 -24.58 8.53
C VAL A 225 -10.53 -23.64 7.41
N PRO A 226 -10.18 -24.13 6.21
CA PRO A 226 -9.87 -23.27 5.08
C PRO A 226 -11.02 -22.31 4.73
N LYS A 227 -10.76 -20.99 4.71
CA LYS A 227 -11.76 -19.96 4.40
C LYS A 227 -12.32 -20.10 3.01
N ILE A 228 -11.55 -20.69 2.10
CA ILE A 228 -11.99 -21.02 0.74
C ILE A 228 -13.26 -21.88 0.69
N GLU A 229 -13.58 -22.63 1.76
CA GLU A 229 -14.82 -23.41 1.85
C GLU A 229 -16.07 -22.53 1.96
N SER A 230 -15.93 -21.27 2.41
CA SER A 230 -17.02 -20.29 2.45
C SER A 230 -17.29 -19.61 1.09
N ILE A 231 -16.42 -19.82 0.11
CA ILE A 231 -16.56 -19.25 -1.24
C ILE A 231 -17.51 -20.14 -2.04
N PRO A 232 -18.53 -19.57 -2.71
CA PRO A 232 -19.45 -20.33 -3.54
C PRO A 232 -18.71 -21.22 -4.57
N PRO A 233 -19.13 -22.48 -4.77
CA PRO A 233 -18.42 -23.44 -5.63
C PRO A 233 -18.09 -22.93 -7.03
N GLU A 234 -19.02 -22.18 -7.65
CA GLU A 234 -18.88 -21.62 -8.99
C GLU A 234 -17.75 -20.58 -9.09
N LYS A 235 -17.53 -19.81 -8.02
CA LYS A 235 -16.43 -18.86 -7.91
C LYS A 235 -15.14 -19.58 -7.52
N ARG A 236 -15.23 -20.50 -6.56
CA ARG A 236 -14.11 -21.26 -6.03
C ARG A 236 -13.37 -22.03 -7.13
N GLN A 237 -14.12 -22.63 -8.06
CA GLN A 237 -13.58 -23.37 -9.20
C GLN A 237 -12.63 -22.55 -10.10
N LYS A 238 -12.80 -21.22 -10.11
CA LYS A 238 -12.10 -20.30 -11.01
C LYS A 238 -11.00 -19.50 -10.32
N LEU A 239 -10.66 -19.85 -9.07
CA LEU A 239 -9.57 -19.21 -8.35
C LEU A 239 -8.23 -19.61 -8.95
N PHE A 240 -7.38 -18.61 -9.16
CA PHE A 240 -6.05 -18.76 -9.72
C PHE A 240 -5.03 -19.09 -8.64
N ALA A 241 -4.09 -19.98 -8.94
CA ALA A 241 -2.94 -20.32 -8.11
C ALA A 241 -1.86 -19.22 -8.21
N MET A 242 -1.53 -18.57 -7.09
CA MET A 242 -0.54 -17.48 -7.01
C MET A 242 0.28 -17.54 -5.71
N GLY A 243 1.07 -16.49 -5.42
CA GLY A 243 2.18 -16.52 -4.46
C GLY A 243 1.86 -16.46 -2.95
N VAL A 244 0.71 -15.94 -2.55
CA VAL A 244 0.29 -15.92 -1.13
C VAL A 244 -1.03 -16.64 -0.92
N GLU A 245 -1.69 -16.46 0.23
CA GLU A 245 -2.86 -17.25 0.56
C GLU A 245 -3.93 -17.17 -0.54
N LEU A 246 -4.45 -18.31 -0.97
CA LEU A 246 -5.30 -18.42 -2.17
C LEU A 246 -6.54 -17.52 -2.11
N GLU A 247 -7.15 -17.40 -0.95
CA GLU A 247 -8.29 -16.51 -0.71
C GLU A 247 -7.88 -15.03 -0.74
N ARG A 248 -6.64 -14.69 -0.38
CA ARG A 248 -6.12 -13.32 -0.44
C ARG A 248 -5.92 -12.89 -1.89
N VAL A 249 -5.19 -13.68 -2.66
CA VAL A 249 -4.77 -13.29 -4.02
C VAL A 249 -5.93 -13.21 -5.01
N ASN A 250 -7.07 -13.82 -4.66
CA ASN A 250 -8.29 -13.78 -5.45
C ASN A 250 -9.41 -12.94 -4.81
N VAL A 251 -9.17 -12.25 -3.69
CA VAL A 251 -10.26 -11.59 -2.93
C VAL A 251 -10.95 -10.47 -3.70
N GLN A 252 -10.22 -9.73 -4.53
CA GLN A 252 -10.69 -8.55 -5.25
C GLN A 252 -10.15 -8.59 -6.68
N ILE A 253 -10.96 -8.13 -7.64
CA ILE A 253 -10.59 -8.18 -9.06
C ILE A 253 -9.32 -7.38 -9.36
N GLY A 254 -9.12 -6.24 -8.67
CA GLY A 254 -7.91 -5.43 -8.72
C GLY A 254 -6.63 -6.20 -8.36
N TYR A 255 -6.72 -7.09 -7.38
CA TYR A 255 -5.60 -7.93 -6.99
C TYR A 255 -5.26 -8.94 -8.08
N VAL A 256 -6.29 -9.55 -8.66
CA VAL A 256 -6.16 -10.57 -9.71
C VAL A 256 -5.58 -9.97 -10.98
N MET A 257 -6.12 -8.82 -11.45
CA MET A 257 -5.65 -8.19 -12.68
C MET A 257 -4.16 -7.80 -12.61
N LEU A 258 -3.68 -7.35 -11.45
CA LEU A 258 -2.28 -6.97 -11.26
C LEU A 258 -1.35 -8.19 -11.18
N ASN A 259 -1.79 -9.30 -10.59
CA ASN A 259 -1.03 -10.55 -10.65
C ASN A 259 -0.97 -11.14 -12.06
N VAL A 260 -2.09 -11.12 -12.79
CA VAL A 260 -2.13 -11.55 -14.20
C VAL A 260 -1.15 -10.69 -15.01
N LEU A 261 -1.17 -9.37 -14.83
CA LEU A 261 -0.24 -8.47 -15.50
C LEU A 261 1.23 -8.79 -15.17
N CYS A 262 1.57 -8.97 -13.89
CA CYS A 262 2.94 -9.29 -13.48
C CYS A 262 3.40 -10.67 -13.95
N LEU A 263 2.51 -11.65 -14.02
CA LEU A 263 2.80 -12.97 -14.58
C LEU A 263 3.14 -12.88 -16.06
N ARG A 264 2.31 -12.17 -16.84
CA ARG A 264 2.57 -11.96 -18.28
C ARG A 264 3.88 -11.22 -18.49
N GLU A 265 4.11 -10.17 -17.69
CA GLU A 265 5.34 -9.39 -17.80
C GLU A 265 6.57 -10.23 -17.47
N HIS A 266 6.52 -11.05 -16.41
CA HIS A 266 7.59 -11.97 -16.08
C HIS A 266 7.88 -12.95 -17.22
N ASN A 267 6.85 -13.58 -17.78
CA ASN A 267 7.01 -14.53 -18.88
C ASN A 267 7.53 -13.86 -20.17
N ARG A 268 7.11 -12.62 -20.46
CA ARG A 268 7.62 -11.79 -21.56
C ARG A 268 9.10 -11.46 -21.39
N ILE A 269 9.52 -11.06 -20.19
CA ILE A 269 10.93 -10.79 -19.89
C ILE A 269 11.76 -12.09 -19.99
N CYS A 270 11.23 -13.22 -19.56
CA CYS A 270 11.90 -14.52 -19.76
C CYS A 270 12.15 -14.82 -21.24
N ASP A 271 11.16 -14.59 -22.10
CA ASP A 271 11.33 -14.77 -23.55
C ASP A 271 12.36 -13.80 -24.15
N LEU A 272 12.35 -12.55 -23.70
CA LEU A 272 13.35 -11.55 -24.11
C LEU A 272 14.76 -11.96 -23.70
N LEU A 273 14.94 -12.43 -22.46
CA LEU A 273 16.22 -12.89 -21.94
C LEU A 273 16.69 -14.15 -22.67
N ALA A 274 15.83 -15.15 -22.87
CA ALA A 274 16.17 -16.38 -23.57
C ALA A 274 16.60 -16.13 -25.03
N LYS A 275 15.97 -15.15 -25.69
CA LYS A 275 16.34 -14.72 -27.04
C LYS A 275 17.74 -14.09 -27.10
N ASN A 276 18.09 -13.27 -26.12
CA ASN A 276 19.36 -12.54 -26.09
C ASN A 276 20.51 -13.34 -25.46
N TYR A 277 20.18 -14.31 -24.59
CA TYR A 277 21.14 -15.17 -23.90
C TYR A 277 20.76 -16.66 -24.04
N PRO A 278 20.91 -17.27 -25.23
CA PRO A 278 20.47 -18.65 -25.47
C PRO A 278 21.17 -19.72 -24.62
N SER A 279 22.29 -19.38 -23.98
CA SER A 279 23.04 -20.28 -23.11
C SER A 279 22.61 -20.23 -21.64
N TRP A 280 21.68 -19.34 -21.26
CA TRP A 280 21.19 -19.25 -19.89
C TRP A 280 20.22 -20.39 -19.58
N ASP A 281 20.34 -20.95 -18.38
CA ASP A 281 19.43 -21.98 -17.88
C ASP A 281 18.12 -21.40 -17.32
N ASP A 282 17.17 -22.27 -16.99
CA ASP A 282 15.88 -21.90 -16.42
C ASP A 282 16.00 -21.04 -15.15
N GLU A 283 16.94 -21.39 -14.27
CA GLU A 283 17.12 -20.69 -12.99
C GLU A 283 17.63 -19.27 -13.22
N ARG A 284 18.63 -19.08 -14.07
CA ARG A 284 19.17 -17.76 -14.38
C ARG A 284 18.14 -16.88 -15.06
N LEU A 285 17.36 -17.43 -15.99
CA LEU A 285 16.25 -16.70 -16.64
C LEU A 285 15.21 -16.26 -15.61
N PHE A 286 14.73 -17.17 -14.76
CA PHE A 286 13.73 -16.88 -13.73
C PHE A 286 14.19 -15.79 -12.76
N GLN A 287 15.39 -15.94 -12.18
CA GLN A 287 15.89 -14.99 -11.17
C GLN A 287 16.15 -13.61 -11.77
N THR A 288 16.68 -13.55 -13.00
CA THR A 288 16.91 -12.27 -13.68
C THR A 288 15.59 -11.59 -14.02
N ALA A 289 14.60 -12.33 -14.56
CA ALA A 289 13.27 -11.79 -14.86
C ALA A 289 12.54 -11.31 -13.59
N ARG A 290 12.61 -12.08 -12.49
CA ARG A 290 12.08 -11.67 -11.19
C ARG A 290 12.66 -10.33 -10.74
N ASN A 291 13.98 -10.18 -10.80
CA ASN A 291 14.66 -8.95 -10.41
C ASN A 291 14.24 -7.76 -11.28
N VAL A 292 14.12 -7.95 -12.60
CA VAL A 292 13.65 -6.91 -13.53
C VAL A 292 12.25 -6.43 -13.16
N VAL A 293 11.28 -7.34 -13.07
CA VAL A 293 9.88 -6.99 -12.76
C VAL A 293 9.75 -6.34 -11.38
N MET A 294 10.51 -6.78 -10.38
CA MET A 294 10.52 -6.16 -9.06
C MET A 294 10.96 -4.69 -9.12
N VAL A 295 12.01 -4.38 -9.88
CA VAL A 295 12.47 -3.00 -10.03
C VAL A 295 11.50 -2.17 -10.86
N GLU A 296 10.88 -2.73 -11.89
CA GLU A 296 9.83 -2.04 -12.65
C GLU A 296 8.65 -1.63 -11.75
N MET A 297 8.19 -2.53 -10.88
CA MET A 297 7.12 -2.23 -9.93
C MET A 297 7.55 -1.21 -8.88
N LEU A 298 8.79 -1.27 -8.37
CA LEU A 298 9.33 -0.24 -7.48
C LEU A 298 9.39 1.14 -8.15
N LYS A 299 9.74 1.19 -9.43
CA LYS A 299 9.69 2.44 -10.22
C LYS A 299 8.27 2.95 -10.37
N ILE A 300 7.30 2.10 -10.72
CA ILE A 300 5.88 2.51 -10.80
C ILE A 300 5.40 3.04 -9.44
N VAL A 301 5.82 2.43 -8.34
CA VAL A 301 5.50 2.92 -6.99
C VAL A 301 6.03 4.34 -6.79
N LEU A 302 7.30 4.61 -7.12
CA LEU A 302 7.95 5.90 -6.88
C LEU A 302 7.56 6.99 -7.89
N GLU A 303 7.34 6.63 -9.16
CA GLU A 303 7.19 7.58 -10.28
C GLU A 303 5.74 7.78 -10.74
N ASP A 304 4.84 6.84 -10.46
CA ASP A 304 3.43 6.91 -10.86
C ASP A 304 2.54 7.04 -9.61
N TYR A 305 2.59 6.04 -8.73
CA TYR A 305 1.75 5.97 -7.54
C TYR A 305 2.04 7.09 -6.53
N ILE A 306 3.30 7.32 -6.14
CA ILE A 306 3.63 8.38 -5.18
C ILE A 306 3.28 9.76 -5.75
N ASN A 307 3.50 9.98 -7.04
CA ASN A 307 3.10 11.24 -7.68
C ASN A 307 1.58 11.43 -7.65
N HIS A 308 0.80 10.37 -7.83
CA HIS A 308 -0.66 10.41 -7.65
C HIS A 308 -1.09 10.71 -6.22
N ILE A 309 -0.40 10.18 -5.19
CA ILE A 309 -0.83 10.48 -3.81
C ILE A 309 -0.56 11.93 -3.42
N THR A 310 0.56 12.50 -3.90
CA THR A 310 0.95 13.86 -3.51
C THR A 310 0.13 14.93 -4.22
N PRO A 311 -0.10 16.09 -3.57
CA PRO A 311 -0.72 17.25 -4.22
C PRO A 311 0.30 18.14 -4.93
N TYR A 312 1.57 17.71 -5.08
CA TYR A 312 2.66 18.57 -5.48
C TYR A 312 2.78 18.73 -7.00
N HIS A 313 3.29 19.88 -7.45
CA HIS A 313 3.62 20.06 -8.86
C HIS A 313 4.94 19.36 -9.27
N PHE A 314 5.84 19.16 -8.31
CA PHE A 314 7.06 18.38 -8.54
C PHE A 314 6.70 16.89 -8.71
N GLN A 315 7.20 16.27 -9.78
CA GLN A 315 7.05 14.84 -10.02
C GLN A 315 8.32 14.12 -9.55
N PHE A 316 8.19 13.29 -8.53
CA PHE A 316 9.25 12.44 -8.03
C PHE A 316 9.68 11.41 -9.08
N PHE A 317 10.96 11.07 -9.05
CA PHE A 317 11.53 10.02 -9.90
C PHE A 317 12.55 9.17 -9.14
N THR A 318 12.84 7.99 -9.66
CA THR A 318 13.73 7.01 -9.02
C THR A 318 15.20 7.36 -9.28
N ASP A 319 15.94 7.69 -8.22
CA ASP A 319 17.38 7.96 -8.26
C ASP A 319 18.06 7.38 -7.01
N PRO A 320 18.14 6.04 -6.89
CA PRO A 320 18.50 5.39 -5.62
C PRO A 320 19.93 5.69 -5.19
N LEU A 321 20.86 5.83 -6.15
CA LEU A 321 22.27 6.12 -5.89
C LEU A 321 22.48 7.49 -5.24
N ALA A 322 21.51 8.41 -5.38
CA ALA A 322 21.58 9.72 -4.74
C ALA A 322 21.51 9.65 -3.20
N PHE A 323 21.12 8.51 -2.62
CA PHE A 323 20.78 8.40 -1.20
C PHE A 323 21.67 7.45 -0.38
N VAL A 324 22.68 6.83 -0.97
CA VAL A 324 23.50 5.78 -0.32
C VAL A 324 24.20 6.25 0.97
N ASP A 325 24.54 7.55 1.05
CA ASP A 325 25.20 8.16 2.20
C ASP A 325 24.22 8.75 3.24
N GLU A 326 22.91 8.64 3.00
CA GLU A 326 21.93 9.26 3.89
C GLU A 326 21.80 8.51 5.22
N LYS A 327 21.58 9.25 6.30
CA LYS A 327 21.42 8.67 7.64
C LYS A 327 20.26 7.68 7.73
N TRP A 328 19.20 7.95 6.98
CA TRP A 328 18.01 7.09 6.92
C TRP A 328 18.17 5.87 6.01
N TYR A 329 19.24 5.79 5.21
CA TYR A 329 19.51 4.67 4.30
C TYR A 329 19.90 3.43 5.10
N ARG A 330 18.89 2.77 5.66
CA ARG A 330 19.00 1.62 6.57
C ARG A 330 17.95 0.60 6.21
N MET A 331 18.30 -0.67 6.39
CA MET A 331 17.44 -1.81 6.08
C MET A 331 16.04 -1.62 6.65
N ASN A 332 15.06 -2.02 5.84
CA ASN A 332 13.67 -1.84 6.14
C ASN A 332 13.23 -2.66 7.37
N TRP A 333 12.30 -2.09 8.13
CA TRP A 333 11.52 -2.76 9.15
C TRP A 333 10.14 -2.11 9.20
N MET A 334 9.10 -2.87 8.84
CA MET A 334 7.72 -2.39 8.86
C MET A 334 7.25 -2.07 10.27
N ALA A 335 6.68 -0.88 10.44
CA ALA A 335 6.04 -0.47 11.68
C ALA A 335 4.53 -0.80 11.69
N VAL A 336 3.94 -0.93 12.89
CA VAL A 336 2.49 -1.09 13.02
C VAL A 336 1.76 0.15 12.50
N GLU A 337 2.31 1.33 12.73
CA GLU A 337 1.78 2.60 12.23
C GLU A 337 1.66 2.58 10.70
N PHE A 338 2.68 2.07 10.01
CA PHE A 338 2.66 1.94 8.55
C PHE A 338 1.63 0.91 8.07
N THR A 339 1.41 -0.16 8.84
CA THR A 339 0.31 -1.12 8.59
C THR A 339 -1.06 -0.44 8.70
N LEU A 340 -1.25 0.42 9.71
CA LEU A 340 -2.52 1.11 9.94
C LEU A 340 -2.76 2.23 8.93
N VAL A 341 -1.71 2.94 8.51
CA VAL A 341 -1.83 4.04 7.54
C VAL A 341 -2.39 3.56 6.20
N TYR A 342 -2.22 2.28 5.86
CA TYR A 342 -2.60 1.65 4.59
C TYR A 342 -3.93 0.89 4.61
N ARG A 343 -4.73 0.99 5.69
CA ARG A 343 -6.05 0.35 5.77
C ARG A 343 -7.13 1.18 5.07
N TRP A 344 -7.02 1.32 3.75
CA TRP A 344 -7.85 2.23 2.95
C TRP A 344 -9.21 1.64 2.54
N HIS A 345 -9.88 0.93 3.44
CA HIS A 345 -11.12 0.22 3.12
C HIS A 345 -12.25 1.18 2.71
N SER A 346 -12.29 2.40 3.25
CA SER A 346 -13.24 3.44 2.85
C SER A 346 -13.02 4.01 1.45
N MET A 347 -11.94 3.65 0.76
CA MET A 347 -11.74 4.00 -0.65
C MET A 347 -12.45 3.06 -1.63
N LEU A 348 -13.01 1.94 -1.15
CA LEU A 348 -13.87 1.10 -1.96
C LEU A 348 -15.31 1.63 -1.95
N PRO A 349 -15.97 1.83 -3.11
CA PRO A 349 -17.38 2.18 -3.16
C PRO A 349 -18.29 1.00 -2.77
N ASP A 350 -19.58 1.28 -2.49
CA ASP A 350 -20.56 0.22 -2.21
C ASP A 350 -20.92 -0.60 -3.44
N THR A 351 -20.90 0.06 -4.60
CA THR A 351 -21.23 -0.49 -5.90
C THR A 351 -20.17 -0.11 -6.93
N LEU A 352 -20.06 -0.93 -7.96
CA LEU A 352 -19.22 -0.69 -9.13
C LEU A 352 -20.02 -1.02 -10.40
N ILE A 353 -19.54 -0.56 -11.55
CA ILE A 353 -20.10 -0.88 -12.85
C ILE A 353 -19.24 -1.98 -13.48
N HIS A 354 -19.89 -3.06 -13.91
CA HIS A 354 -19.29 -4.15 -14.66
C HIS A 354 -20.17 -4.50 -15.86
N ASP A 355 -19.61 -4.46 -17.08
CA ASP A 355 -20.36 -4.70 -18.33
C ASP A 355 -21.61 -3.80 -18.46
N GLY A 356 -21.47 -2.53 -18.05
CA GLY A 356 -22.54 -1.55 -18.09
C GLY A 356 -23.64 -1.75 -17.05
N LYS A 357 -23.51 -2.74 -16.15
CA LYS A 357 -24.46 -3.02 -15.07
C LYS A 357 -23.87 -2.66 -13.72
N GLN A 358 -24.69 -2.07 -12.86
CA GLN A 358 -24.30 -1.84 -11.48
C GLN A 358 -24.32 -3.16 -10.71
N MET A 359 -23.27 -3.41 -9.91
CA MET A 359 -23.16 -4.55 -9.00
C MET A 359 -22.65 -4.09 -7.64
N HIS A 360 -23.00 -4.82 -6.57
CA HIS A 360 -22.43 -4.55 -5.26
C HIS A 360 -20.94 -4.94 -5.24
N MET A 361 -20.10 -4.11 -4.61
CA MET A 361 -18.65 -4.37 -4.50
C MET A 361 -18.36 -5.74 -3.88
N ARG A 362 -19.16 -6.16 -2.90
CA ARG A 362 -19.05 -7.50 -2.27
C ARG A 362 -19.25 -8.64 -3.27
N GLU A 363 -20.08 -8.47 -4.29
CA GLU A 363 -20.34 -9.50 -5.31
C GLU A 363 -19.14 -9.71 -6.24
N SER A 364 -18.28 -8.70 -6.39
CA SER A 364 -17.03 -8.82 -7.16
C SER A 364 -15.97 -9.69 -6.48
N MET A 365 -16.11 -9.93 -5.17
CA MET A 365 -15.14 -10.70 -4.41
C MET A 365 -15.07 -12.15 -4.89
N TRP A 366 -13.84 -12.64 -5.08
CA TRP A 366 -13.54 -13.98 -5.60
C TRP A 366 -14.16 -14.29 -6.96
N ASN A 367 -14.55 -13.28 -7.73
CA ASN A 367 -15.23 -13.45 -9.00
C ASN A 367 -14.27 -13.31 -10.20
N ASN A 368 -13.41 -14.31 -10.40
CA ASN A 368 -12.44 -14.29 -11.50
C ASN A 368 -13.07 -14.34 -12.89
N ASP A 369 -14.35 -14.69 -13.01
CA ASP A 369 -15.07 -14.59 -14.29
C ASP A 369 -15.06 -13.18 -14.85
N MET A 370 -15.05 -12.15 -13.99
CA MET A 370 -15.05 -10.75 -14.43
C MET A 370 -13.86 -10.45 -15.36
N ILE A 371 -12.67 -10.95 -15.03
CA ILE A 371 -11.48 -10.77 -15.87
C ILE A 371 -11.41 -11.80 -17.00
N ILE A 372 -11.80 -13.06 -16.76
CA ILE A 372 -11.74 -14.12 -17.78
C ILE A 372 -12.66 -13.79 -18.97
N ASN A 373 -13.84 -13.23 -18.71
CA ASN A 373 -14.81 -12.90 -19.75
C ASN A 373 -14.50 -11.56 -20.43
N LYS A 374 -13.99 -10.58 -19.68
CA LYS A 374 -13.74 -9.22 -20.20
C LYS A 374 -12.36 -9.08 -20.88
N GLY A 375 -11.36 -9.83 -20.42
CA GLY A 375 -9.96 -9.68 -20.83
C GLY A 375 -9.20 -8.64 -19.99
N LEU A 376 -7.86 -8.78 -19.95
CA LEU A 376 -7.01 -7.99 -19.06
C LEU A 376 -7.10 -6.48 -19.34
N GLY A 377 -6.97 -6.07 -20.60
CA GLY A 377 -6.95 -4.64 -20.92
C GLY A 377 -8.27 -3.92 -20.63
N ALA A 378 -9.40 -4.56 -21.00
CA ALA A 378 -10.71 -3.98 -20.82
C ALA A 378 -11.15 -3.91 -19.34
N ILE A 379 -10.75 -4.86 -18.48
CA ILE A 379 -11.04 -4.76 -17.03
C ILE A 379 -10.21 -3.66 -16.35
N PHE A 380 -8.98 -3.39 -16.84
CA PHE A 380 -8.17 -2.26 -16.40
C PHE A 380 -8.84 -0.92 -16.75
N GLU A 381 -9.29 -0.77 -17.99
CA GLU A 381 -10.02 0.43 -18.43
C GLU A 381 -11.34 0.61 -17.67
N GLU A 382 -12.11 -0.46 -17.46
CA GLU A 382 -13.34 -0.41 -16.67
C GLU A 382 -13.04 0.00 -15.22
N SER A 383 -11.94 -0.45 -14.62
CA SER A 383 -11.53 -0.01 -13.28
C SER A 383 -11.07 1.47 -13.27
N CYS A 384 -10.48 1.96 -14.36
CA CYS A 384 -10.03 3.34 -14.49
C CYS A 384 -11.16 4.32 -14.85
N SER A 385 -12.28 3.83 -15.38
CA SER A 385 -13.42 4.63 -15.83
C SER A 385 -14.40 4.99 -14.70
N GLN A 386 -14.18 4.47 -13.49
CA GLN A 386 -15.03 4.71 -12.33
C GLN A 386 -14.22 5.23 -11.14
N PRO A 387 -14.83 6.08 -10.30
CA PRO A 387 -14.12 6.69 -9.19
C PRO A 387 -13.91 5.76 -8.00
N ALA A 388 -12.79 5.93 -7.31
CA ALA A 388 -12.65 5.42 -5.95
C ALA A 388 -13.48 6.27 -4.99
N ALA A 389 -13.84 5.69 -3.85
CA ALA A 389 -14.35 6.45 -2.72
C ALA A 389 -13.21 7.24 -2.04
N GLN A 390 -13.57 8.28 -1.28
CA GLN A 390 -12.65 9.09 -0.50
C GLN A 390 -12.24 8.36 0.78
N LEU A 391 -10.95 8.43 1.13
CA LEU A 391 -10.45 7.98 2.42
C LEU A 391 -10.94 8.93 3.53
N SER A 392 -11.98 8.53 4.25
CA SER A 392 -12.52 9.27 5.39
C SER A 392 -13.33 8.38 6.34
N LEU A 393 -13.63 8.90 7.53
CA LEU A 393 -14.71 8.39 8.37
C LEU A 393 -16.07 8.47 7.64
N PHE A 394 -17.02 7.65 8.09
CA PHE A 394 -18.39 7.52 7.55
C PHE A 394 -18.47 7.23 6.05
N ASN A 395 -17.51 6.48 5.51
CA ASN A 395 -17.48 6.16 4.08
C ASN A 395 -17.13 4.69 3.78
N THR A 396 -16.95 3.85 4.81
CA THR A 396 -16.59 2.44 4.64
C THR A 396 -17.82 1.61 4.24
N PRO A 397 -17.74 0.75 3.20
CA PRO A 397 -18.80 -0.20 2.89
C PRO A 397 -19.10 -1.15 4.05
N ASP A 398 -20.38 -1.49 4.25
CA ASP A 398 -20.85 -2.25 5.42
C ASP A 398 -20.10 -3.58 5.64
N PHE A 399 -19.76 -4.28 4.56
CA PHE A 399 -19.07 -5.58 4.65
C PHE A 399 -17.60 -5.47 5.11
N LEU A 400 -17.04 -4.27 5.20
CA LEU A 400 -15.67 -3.99 5.65
C LEU A 400 -15.60 -3.37 7.04
N ILE A 401 -16.74 -3.08 7.69
CA ILE A 401 -16.77 -2.44 9.03
C ILE A 401 -16.04 -3.27 10.09
N GLU A 402 -16.15 -4.61 10.04
CA GLU A 402 -15.39 -5.46 10.98
C GLU A 402 -13.87 -5.41 10.73
N THR A 403 -13.44 -5.02 9.52
CA THR A 403 -12.02 -4.85 9.20
C THR A 403 -11.47 -3.52 9.76
N GLU A 404 -12.30 -2.48 9.81
CA GLU A 404 -11.99 -1.23 10.52
C GLU A 404 -11.83 -1.48 12.03
N VAL A 405 -12.76 -2.25 12.60
CA VAL A 405 -12.73 -2.68 14.01
C VAL A 405 -11.47 -3.49 14.33
N ALA A 406 -11.10 -4.43 13.45
CA ALA A 406 -9.86 -5.18 13.59
C ALA A 406 -8.61 -4.28 13.56
N SER A 407 -8.64 -3.18 12.79
CA SER A 407 -7.54 -2.21 12.72
C SER A 407 -7.43 -1.38 14.00
N ILE A 408 -8.55 -0.98 14.61
CA ILE A 408 -8.55 -0.36 15.95
C ILE A 408 -8.00 -1.35 16.99
N HIS A 409 -8.45 -2.60 16.95
CA HIS A 409 -7.95 -3.63 17.86
C HIS A 409 -6.43 -3.84 17.72
N LEU A 410 -5.89 -3.83 16.50
CA LEU A 410 -4.45 -3.90 16.26
C LEU A 410 -3.71 -2.71 16.91
N GLY A 411 -4.23 -1.49 16.76
CA GLY A 411 -3.64 -0.30 17.40
C GLY A 411 -3.60 -0.40 18.93
N ARG A 412 -4.69 -0.88 19.56
CA ARG A 412 -4.74 -1.07 21.02
C ARG A 412 -3.83 -2.20 21.48
N THR A 413 -3.77 -3.32 20.75
CA THR A 413 -2.89 -4.44 21.11
C THR A 413 -1.42 -4.08 20.96
N ALA A 414 -1.07 -3.24 19.98
CA ALA A 414 0.26 -2.66 19.83
C ALA A 414 0.54 -1.51 20.81
N LYS A 415 -0.44 -1.13 21.65
CA LYS A 415 -0.35 -0.07 22.65
C LYS A 415 0.15 1.25 22.06
N LEU A 416 -0.40 1.63 20.90
CA LEU A 416 0.00 2.87 20.22
C LEU A 416 -0.42 4.11 21.01
N ARG A 417 0.35 5.18 20.84
CA ARG A 417 0.08 6.49 21.45
C ARG A 417 -1.09 7.23 20.79
N SER A 418 -1.47 8.37 21.37
CA SER A 418 -2.59 9.17 20.86
C SER A 418 -2.31 9.74 19.48
N TYR A 419 -3.36 10.02 18.72
CA TYR A 419 -3.28 10.75 17.45
C TYR A 419 -2.47 12.05 17.57
N ASN A 420 -2.64 12.81 18.66
CA ASN A 420 -1.89 14.04 18.88
C ASN A 420 -0.39 13.82 19.13
N ASP A 421 0.01 12.71 19.77
CA ASP A 421 1.44 12.37 19.92
C ASP A 421 2.08 12.10 18.56
N TYR A 422 1.36 11.41 17.66
CA TYR A 422 1.82 11.19 16.30
C TYR A 422 1.83 12.47 15.45
N ARG A 423 0.86 13.39 15.65
CA ARG A 423 0.93 14.74 15.03
C ARG A 423 2.22 15.45 15.43
N GLU A 424 2.52 15.50 16.72
CA GLU A 424 3.71 16.17 17.24
C GLU A 424 5.01 15.52 16.74
N MET A 425 5.08 14.18 16.75
CA MET A 425 6.18 13.42 16.16
C MET A 425 6.40 13.85 14.70
N CYS A 426 5.32 13.90 13.92
CA CYS A 426 5.28 14.31 12.51
C CYS A 426 5.40 15.83 12.28
N LYS A 427 5.73 16.61 13.31
CA LYS A 427 5.93 18.07 13.27
C LYS A 427 4.67 18.87 12.93
N TYR A 428 3.49 18.31 13.19
CA TYR A 428 2.24 19.05 13.27
C TYR A 428 1.97 19.50 14.71
N PRO A 429 1.44 20.72 14.93
CA PRO A 429 0.91 21.07 16.23
C PRO A 429 -0.21 20.11 16.66
N ARG A 430 -0.27 19.82 17.96
CA ARG A 430 -1.40 19.11 18.58
C ARG A 430 -2.69 19.91 18.37
N VAL A 431 -3.77 19.21 18.01
CA VAL A 431 -5.10 19.83 17.98
C VAL A 431 -5.62 20.00 19.39
N THR A 432 -6.42 21.04 19.62
CA THR A 432 -7.06 21.37 20.90
C THR A 432 -8.59 21.41 20.79
N ASN A 433 -9.14 21.25 19.58
CA ASN A 433 -10.57 21.21 19.33
C ASN A 433 -10.89 20.27 18.14
N PHE A 434 -12.07 19.65 18.15
CA PHE A 434 -12.51 18.72 17.10
C PHE A 434 -12.67 19.41 15.74
N ASN A 435 -13.06 20.69 15.70
CA ASN A 435 -13.19 21.46 14.45
C ASN A 435 -11.84 21.77 13.76
N GLN A 436 -10.71 21.46 14.42
CA GLN A 436 -9.39 21.52 13.83
C GLN A 436 -9.03 20.23 13.08
N ILE A 437 -9.77 19.14 13.31
CA ILE A 437 -9.56 17.84 12.64
C ILE A 437 -10.37 17.80 11.35
N SER A 438 -11.68 18.11 11.42
CA SER A 438 -12.58 18.03 10.28
C SER A 438 -13.54 19.21 10.19
N SER A 439 -13.92 19.58 8.97
CA SER A 439 -15.03 20.49 8.66
C SER A 439 -16.41 19.84 8.78
N ASP A 440 -16.47 18.50 8.81
CA ASP A 440 -17.72 17.74 8.94
C ASP A 440 -18.20 17.78 10.40
N GLU A 441 -19.33 18.45 10.64
CA GLU A 441 -19.92 18.59 11.98
C GLU A 441 -20.30 17.24 12.60
N ASN A 442 -20.64 16.23 11.78
CA ASN A 442 -20.94 14.90 12.28
C ASN A 442 -19.68 14.19 12.79
N VAL A 443 -18.54 14.34 12.09
CA VAL A 443 -17.23 13.88 12.58
C VAL A 443 -16.91 14.54 13.91
N GLN A 444 -17.04 15.87 14.00
CA GLN A 444 -16.75 16.60 15.23
C GLN A 444 -17.63 16.12 16.40
N LYS A 445 -18.94 15.97 16.16
CA LYS A 445 -19.93 15.53 17.15
C LYS A 445 -19.64 14.13 17.66
N GLU A 446 -19.45 13.17 16.76
CA GLU A 446 -19.25 11.76 17.14
C GLU A 446 -17.89 11.55 17.81
N LEU A 447 -16.82 12.21 17.36
CA LEU A 447 -15.53 12.18 18.06
C LEU A 447 -15.64 12.76 19.47
N LYS A 448 -16.34 13.88 19.64
CA LYS A 448 -16.59 14.47 20.97
C LYS A 448 -17.40 13.53 21.86
N ARG A 449 -18.44 12.89 21.31
CA ARG A 449 -19.29 11.95 22.05
C ARG A 449 -18.50 10.71 22.51
N LEU A 450 -17.63 10.18 21.66
CA LEU A 450 -16.91 8.92 21.90
C LEU A 450 -15.64 9.11 22.73
N TYR A 451 -14.86 10.17 22.49
CA TYR A 451 -13.55 10.38 23.12
C TYR A 451 -13.54 11.49 24.18
N GLY A 452 -14.56 12.37 24.20
CA GLY A 452 -14.66 13.51 25.11
C GLY A 452 -13.68 14.66 24.80
N HIS A 453 -12.39 14.35 24.66
CA HIS A 453 -11.30 15.27 24.38
C HIS A 453 -10.41 14.78 23.23
N VAL A 454 -9.81 15.71 22.47
CA VAL A 454 -9.01 15.39 21.28
C VAL A 454 -7.72 14.62 21.58
N ASP A 455 -7.17 14.74 22.79
CA ASP A 455 -6.00 13.96 23.23
C ASP A 455 -6.31 12.48 23.49
N ASN A 456 -7.58 12.10 23.60
CA ASN A 456 -7.97 10.71 23.77
C ASN A 456 -8.16 9.97 22.42
N ILE A 457 -8.06 10.67 21.29
CA ILE A 457 -8.28 10.07 19.97
C ILE A 457 -7.14 9.11 19.64
N GLU A 458 -7.49 7.88 19.24
CA GLU A 458 -6.54 6.86 18.79
C GLU A 458 -5.99 7.20 17.40
N LEU A 459 -4.72 6.84 17.12
CA LEU A 459 -4.06 7.13 15.84
C LEU A 459 -4.93 6.76 14.63
N TYR A 460 -5.47 5.54 14.60
CA TYR A 460 -6.23 5.03 13.47
C TYR A 460 -7.46 5.89 13.13
N VAL A 461 -8.24 6.24 14.15
CA VAL A 461 -9.42 7.10 14.00
C VAL A 461 -9.02 8.51 13.60
N GLY A 462 -8.01 9.08 14.28
CA GLY A 462 -7.58 10.46 14.02
C GLY A 462 -7.05 10.68 12.61
N MET A 463 -6.29 9.73 12.05
CA MET A 463 -5.78 9.80 10.68
C MET A 463 -6.89 9.92 9.62
N TYR A 464 -7.96 9.16 9.77
CA TYR A 464 -9.06 9.13 8.80
C TYR A 464 -10.18 10.14 9.10
N ALA A 465 -10.11 10.79 10.25
CA ALA A 465 -10.97 11.91 10.59
C ALA A 465 -10.53 13.22 9.93
N GLU A 466 -9.26 13.35 9.54
CA GLU A 466 -8.74 14.57 8.93
C GLU A 466 -9.35 14.84 7.54
N ASP A 467 -9.66 16.11 7.26
CA ASP A 467 -10.10 16.54 5.94
C ASP A 467 -9.03 16.34 4.86
N LEU A 468 -9.46 16.00 3.64
CA LEU A 468 -8.61 16.06 2.46
C LEU A 468 -8.24 17.52 2.13
N ARG A 469 -6.99 17.71 1.69
CA ARG A 469 -6.55 18.97 1.06
C ARG A 469 -6.88 18.97 -0.43
N PRO A 470 -7.05 20.16 -1.06
CA PRO A 470 -7.13 20.26 -2.51
C PRO A 470 -5.98 19.51 -3.20
N ASN A 471 -6.26 18.86 -4.34
CA ASN A 471 -5.32 18.05 -5.12
C ASN A 471 -4.71 16.82 -4.41
N SER A 472 -5.07 16.54 -3.15
CA SER A 472 -4.54 15.39 -2.40
C SER A 472 -5.47 14.18 -2.50
N ALA A 473 -4.90 12.98 -2.66
CA ALA A 473 -5.67 11.74 -2.54
C ALA A 473 -5.86 11.31 -1.07
N LEU A 474 -5.04 11.85 -0.15
CA LEU A 474 -4.91 11.36 1.22
C LEU A 474 -5.00 12.49 2.25
N PRO A 475 -5.47 12.21 3.49
CA PRO A 475 -5.41 13.16 4.59
C PRO A 475 -3.97 13.54 4.96
N PRO A 476 -3.75 14.74 5.54
CA PRO A 476 -2.42 15.28 5.84
C PRO A 476 -1.48 14.38 6.65
N LEU A 477 -1.96 13.79 7.74
CA LEU A 477 -1.13 12.93 8.60
C LEU A 477 -0.84 11.59 7.91
N VAL A 478 -1.83 11.01 7.21
CA VAL A 478 -1.66 9.81 6.36
C VAL A 478 -0.54 10.05 5.34
N GLY A 479 -0.64 11.15 4.57
CA GLY A 479 0.37 11.50 3.57
C GLY A 479 1.75 11.78 4.17
N ARG A 480 1.83 12.32 5.40
CA ARG A 480 3.11 12.53 6.10
C ARG A 480 3.76 11.20 6.48
N LEU A 481 3.02 10.30 7.11
CA LEU A 481 3.52 8.98 7.52
C LEU A 481 3.96 8.15 6.32
N ILE A 482 3.21 8.17 5.22
CA ILE A 482 3.62 7.52 3.97
C ILE A 482 4.88 8.14 3.39
N GLY A 483 4.99 9.48 3.37
CA GLY A 483 6.20 10.15 2.89
C GLY A 483 7.45 9.83 3.72
N ILE A 484 7.30 9.50 5.00
CA ILE A 484 8.40 9.06 5.86
C ILE A 484 8.84 7.64 5.49
N ASP A 485 7.87 6.72 5.42
CA ASP A 485 8.15 5.31 5.28
C ASP A 485 8.32 4.87 3.83
N ALA A 486 7.38 5.16 2.94
CA ALA A 486 7.37 4.60 1.59
C ALA A 486 8.67 4.88 0.82
N PHE A 487 9.20 6.10 0.89
CA PHE A 487 10.49 6.41 0.26
C PHE A 487 11.65 5.64 0.89
N SER A 488 11.79 5.70 2.22
CA SER A 488 12.90 5.04 2.90
C SER A 488 12.85 3.52 2.77
N GLN A 489 11.66 2.94 2.64
CA GLN A 489 11.43 1.52 2.45
C GLN A 489 11.69 1.05 1.02
N ALA A 490 11.21 1.80 0.02
CA ALA A 490 11.43 1.47 -1.39
C ALA A 490 12.91 1.66 -1.79
N LEU A 491 13.51 2.80 -1.44
CA LEU A 491 14.88 3.14 -1.87
C LEU A 491 15.97 2.31 -1.16
N THR A 492 15.64 1.64 -0.06
CA THR A 492 16.57 0.72 0.64
C THR A 492 16.36 -0.74 0.23
N ASN A 493 15.56 -1.01 -0.82
CA ASN A 493 15.47 -2.35 -1.40
C ASN A 493 16.84 -2.80 -1.91
N PRO A 494 17.30 -4.03 -1.60
CA PRO A 494 18.60 -4.52 -2.06
C PRO A 494 18.84 -4.43 -3.57
N LEU A 495 17.79 -4.55 -4.39
CA LEU A 495 17.91 -4.41 -5.85
C LEU A 495 18.25 -2.98 -6.31
N LEU A 496 18.04 -1.98 -5.46
CA LEU A 496 18.37 -0.58 -5.71
C LEU A 496 19.70 -0.15 -5.07
N ALA A 497 20.40 -1.06 -4.38
CA ALA A 497 21.69 -0.76 -3.77
C ALA A 497 22.79 -0.54 -4.82
N GLU A 498 23.78 0.30 -4.50
CA GLU A 498 24.85 0.74 -5.43
C GLU A 498 25.54 -0.39 -6.20
N ASN A 499 25.89 -1.48 -5.51
CA ASN A 499 26.61 -2.61 -6.12
C ASN A 499 25.69 -3.60 -6.86
N VAL A 500 24.37 -3.41 -6.80
CA VAL A 500 23.35 -4.29 -7.39
C VAL A 500 22.60 -3.58 -8.52
N PHE A 501 22.39 -2.27 -8.40
CA PHE A 501 21.61 -1.47 -9.35
C PHE A 501 22.38 -1.14 -10.64
N ASN A 502 22.66 -2.16 -11.46
CA ASN A 502 23.47 -2.04 -12.67
C ASN A 502 23.12 -3.06 -13.76
N PRO A 503 23.53 -2.83 -15.03
CA PRO A 503 23.24 -3.74 -16.14
C PRO A 503 23.77 -5.17 -15.99
N GLU A 504 24.82 -5.42 -15.19
CA GLU A 504 25.33 -6.79 -14.98
C GLU A 504 24.36 -7.64 -14.16
N THR A 505 23.67 -7.03 -13.20
CA THR A 505 22.66 -7.71 -12.37
C THR A 505 21.39 -8.03 -13.15
N PHE A 506 20.90 -7.06 -13.93
CA PHE A 506 19.60 -7.18 -14.64
C PHE A 506 19.73 -7.65 -16.08
N SER A 507 20.96 -7.87 -16.57
CA SER A 507 21.34 -7.91 -17.99
C SER A 507 21.15 -6.56 -18.71
N PRO A 508 21.90 -6.29 -19.79
CA PRO A 508 21.67 -5.11 -20.63
C PRO A 508 20.23 -4.91 -21.11
N VAL A 509 19.55 -5.98 -21.54
CA VAL A 509 18.16 -5.91 -22.02
C VAL A 509 17.15 -5.70 -20.89
N GLY A 510 17.36 -6.35 -19.74
CA GLY A 510 16.52 -6.11 -18.56
C GLY A 510 16.71 -4.71 -17.99
N TRP A 511 17.93 -4.17 -18.05
CA TRP A 511 18.22 -2.78 -17.69
C TRP A 511 17.47 -1.80 -18.58
N GLU A 512 17.44 -2.02 -19.89
CA GLU A 512 16.68 -1.20 -20.83
C GLU A 512 15.17 -1.21 -20.51
N GLU A 513 14.60 -2.38 -20.23
CA GLU A 513 13.19 -2.53 -19.82
C GLU A 513 12.90 -1.74 -18.53
N ILE A 514 13.77 -1.83 -17.52
CA ILE A 514 13.65 -1.05 -16.29
C ILE A 514 13.72 0.46 -16.60
N MET A 515 14.70 0.91 -17.39
CA MET A 515 14.90 2.34 -17.67
C MET A 515 13.72 2.94 -18.45
N ASN A 516 13.10 2.17 -19.34
CA ASN A 516 11.97 2.60 -20.17
C ASN A 516 10.60 2.51 -19.47
N THR A 517 10.51 1.80 -18.36
CA THR A 517 9.29 1.67 -17.56
C THR A 517 9.14 2.83 -16.57
N LYS A 518 8.01 3.54 -16.65
CA LYS A 518 7.63 4.66 -15.79
C LYS A 518 6.20 4.55 -15.25
N THR A 519 5.28 3.99 -16.03
CA THR A 519 3.85 3.94 -15.67
C THR A 519 3.28 2.54 -15.74
N LEU A 520 2.22 2.32 -14.97
CA LEU A 520 1.46 1.07 -15.04
C LEU A 520 0.86 0.82 -16.43
N SER A 521 0.50 1.91 -17.13
CA SER A 521 0.01 1.87 -18.51
C SER A 521 1.01 1.22 -19.46
N GLN A 522 2.30 1.57 -19.38
CA GLN A 522 3.32 1.00 -20.27
C GLN A 522 3.45 -0.52 -20.08
N VAL A 523 3.40 -0.99 -18.83
CA VAL A 523 3.45 -2.43 -18.53
C VAL A 523 2.21 -3.13 -19.08
N LEU A 524 1.01 -2.55 -18.93
CA LEU A 524 -0.20 -3.15 -19.52
C LEU A 524 -0.08 -3.28 -21.03
N HIS A 525 0.28 -2.21 -21.74
CA HIS A 525 0.24 -2.16 -23.21
C HIS A 525 1.23 -3.10 -23.89
N ARG A 526 2.34 -3.47 -23.22
CA ARG A 526 3.26 -4.50 -23.72
C ARG A 526 2.86 -5.94 -23.39
N ASN A 527 1.78 -6.14 -22.62
CA ASN A 527 1.24 -7.44 -22.18
C ASN A 527 -0.19 -7.74 -22.69
N ILE A 528 -0.66 -6.98 -23.67
CA ILE A 528 -1.93 -7.16 -24.36
C ILE A 528 -1.71 -7.25 -25.88
N PRO A 529 -2.67 -7.77 -26.66
CA PRO A 529 -2.55 -7.83 -28.11
C PRO A 529 -2.31 -6.44 -28.74
N GLN A 530 -1.41 -6.39 -29.74
CA GLN A 530 -1.08 -5.15 -30.46
C GLN A 530 -2.33 -4.51 -31.11
N GLY A 531 -2.38 -3.18 -31.14
CA GLY A 531 -3.46 -2.41 -31.76
C GLY A 531 -4.70 -2.18 -30.88
N LYS A 532 -4.70 -2.68 -29.64
CA LYS A 532 -5.66 -2.28 -28.60
C LYS A 532 -5.00 -1.29 -27.66
N ASP A 533 -5.64 -0.16 -27.44
CA ASP A 533 -5.22 0.89 -26.52
C ASP A 533 -6.31 1.06 -25.46
N TYR A 534 -5.90 1.09 -24.18
CA TYR A 534 -6.81 1.14 -23.04
C TYR A 534 -6.40 2.25 -22.09
N ARG A 535 -7.38 2.99 -21.57
CA ARG A 535 -7.06 4.03 -20.58
C ARG A 535 -6.66 3.42 -19.23
N VAL A 536 -5.38 3.56 -18.87
CA VAL A 536 -4.86 3.18 -17.55
C VAL A 536 -4.36 4.41 -16.81
N SER A 537 -5.04 4.79 -15.73
CA SER A 537 -4.63 5.91 -14.89
C SER A 537 -5.23 5.82 -13.50
N PHE A 538 -4.45 6.24 -12.50
CA PHE A 538 -4.97 6.52 -11.16
C PHE A 538 -5.83 7.79 -11.12
N TYR A 539 -5.65 8.70 -12.07
CA TYR A 539 -6.39 9.96 -12.14
C TYR A 539 -7.74 9.77 -12.81
N ARG A 540 -8.78 10.44 -12.32
CA ARG A 540 -10.05 10.54 -13.05
C ARG A 540 -9.86 11.35 -14.34
N GLU A 541 -10.69 11.08 -15.34
CA GLU A 541 -10.62 11.77 -16.64
C GLU A 541 -10.99 13.24 -16.54
N ASP A 542 -11.94 13.57 -15.68
CA ASP A 542 -12.40 14.93 -15.39
C ASP A 542 -11.51 15.68 -14.38
N TRP A 543 -10.47 15.03 -13.84
CA TRP A 543 -9.59 15.67 -12.87
C TRP A 543 -8.61 16.61 -13.54
N GLN A 544 -8.49 17.82 -12.98
CA GLN A 544 -7.47 18.80 -13.34
C GLN A 544 -6.80 19.29 -12.07
N PRO A 545 -5.46 19.47 -12.07
CA PRO A 545 -4.77 20.07 -10.94
C PRO A 545 -5.22 21.53 -10.79
N VAL A 546 -5.74 21.87 -9.60
CA VAL A 546 -6.12 23.24 -9.22
C VAL A 546 -4.89 24.10 -8.98
#